data_AF-C4WXW3-F1
#
_entry.id   AF-C4WXW3-F1
#
_cell.length_a   1.000
_cell.length_b   1.000
_cell.length_c   1.000
_cell.angle_alpha   90.00
_cell.angle_beta   90.00
_cell.angle_gamma   90.00
#
_symmetry.space_group_name_H-M   'P 1'
#
loop_
_entity.id
_entity.type
_entity.pdbx_description
1 polymer ?
#
loop_
_entity_poly.entity_id
_entity_poly.type
_entity_poly.pdbx_seq_one_letter_code
_entity_poly.pdbx_strand_id
1 'polypeptide(L)'
;MSIDNTNLEEMVEKTLESTGVLSKMRAELRANVFHVLEKGSSFQNKLYTDKIKDFVSNNNGTLLLSLVKDLFEYLELKFTTSVFDSETGAAHHINTKIKMIF
;
A
#
# COMPACT_ATOMS: atom_id res chain seq x y z
N MET A 1 -19.45 13.04 -40.77
CA MET A 1 -19.78 12.57 -39.40
C MET A 1 -18.57 11.79 -38.93
N SER A 2 -17.61 12.48 -38.32
CA SER A 2 -16.38 11.88 -37.79
C SER A 2 -16.79 11.01 -36.63
N ILE A 3 -16.67 9.69 -36.80
CA ILE A 3 -16.81 8.72 -35.72
C ILE A 3 -15.82 9.17 -34.65
N ASP A 4 -16.33 9.65 -33.52
CA ASP A 4 -15.53 10.03 -32.38
C ASP A 4 -14.73 8.80 -31.95
N ASN A 5 -13.46 8.78 -32.34
CA ASN A 5 -12.44 7.94 -31.74
C ASN A 5 -12.18 8.47 -30.32
N THR A 6 -13.19 8.46 -29.45
CA THR A 6 -12.92 8.29 -28.03
C THR A 6 -12.24 6.93 -27.96
N ASN A 7 -10.90 6.98 -28.00
CA ASN A 7 -10.04 5.86 -28.31
C ASN A 7 -10.46 4.66 -27.46
N LEU A 8 -10.67 3.50 -28.08
CA LEU A 8 -11.01 2.27 -27.35
C LEU A 8 -10.05 2.04 -26.17
N GLU A 9 -8.80 2.46 -26.31
CA GLU A 9 -7.80 2.51 -25.24
C GLU A 9 -8.25 3.32 -24.01
N GLU A 10 -8.80 4.52 -24.20
CA GLU A 10 -9.30 5.37 -23.12
C GLU A 10 -10.53 4.74 -22.43
N MET A 11 -11.41 4.10 -23.20
CA MET A 11 -12.54 3.35 -22.64
C MET A 11 -12.09 2.13 -21.83
N VAL A 12 -11.10 1.40 -22.34
CA VAL A 12 -10.50 0.25 -21.65
C VAL A 12 -9.81 0.72 -20.36
N GLU A 13 -9.01 1.79 -20.42
CA GLU A 13 -8.35 2.36 -19.26
C GLU A 13 -9.37 2.79 -18.18
N LYS A 14 -10.38 3.58 -18.54
CA LYS A 14 -11.44 4.01 -17.60
C LYS A 14 -12.20 2.82 -17.01
N THR A 15 -12.48 1.79 -17.80
CA THR A 15 -13.17 0.59 -17.33
C THR A 15 -12.29 -0.18 -16.34
N LEU A 16 -11.02 -0.40 -16.66
CA LEU A 16 -10.10 -1.10 -15.77
C LEU A 16 -9.78 -0.30 -14.50
N GLU A 17 -9.81 1.03 -14.58
CA GLU A 17 -9.64 1.93 -13.43
C GLU A 17 -10.88 1.89 -12.52
N SER A 18 -12.08 2.06 -13.07
CA SER A 18 -13.33 2.03 -12.31
C SER A 18 -13.65 0.67 -11.68
N THR A 19 -13.24 -0.42 -12.32
CA THR A 19 -13.36 -1.79 -11.77
C THR A 19 -12.26 -2.14 -10.77
N GLY A 20 -11.27 -1.26 -10.57
CA GLY A 20 -10.14 -1.47 -9.64
C GLY A 20 -9.09 -2.47 -10.14
N VAL A 21 -9.22 -3.00 -11.36
CA VAL A 21 -8.27 -3.95 -11.95
C VAL A 21 -6.91 -3.30 -12.21
N LEU A 22 -6.89 -2.07 -12.74
CA LEU A 22 -5.65 -1.30 -12.90
C LEU A 22 -5.02 -0.98 -11.55
N SER A 23 -5.83 -0.59 -10.56
CA SER A 23 -5.35 -0.29 -9.21
C SER A 23 -4.70 -1.53 -8.57
N LYS A 24 -5.30 -2.72 -8.78
CA LYS A 24 -4.75 -4.00 -8.33
C LYS A 24 -3.42 -4.32 -9.02
N MET A 25 -3.33 -4.21 -10.35
CA MET A 25 -2.08 -4.44 -11.09
C MET A 25 -0.97 -3.48 -10.64
N ARG A 26 -1.29 -2.19 -10.43
CA ARG A 26 -0.32 -1.22 -9.92
C ARG A 26 0.12 -1.57 -8.50
N ALA A 27 -0.78 -1.99 -7.61
CA ALA A 27 -0.44 -2.43 -6.27
C ALA A 27 0.47 -3.68 -6.29
N GLU A 28 0.17 -4.65 -7.13
CA GLU A 28 0.98 -5.87 -7.31
C GLU A 28 2.38 -5.56 -7.84
N LEU A 29 2.48 -4.72 -8.89
CA LEU A 29 3.77 -4.28 -9.42
C LEU A 29 4.60 -3.59 -8.32
N ARG A 30 3.99 -2.68 -7.56
CA ARG A 30 4.65 -1.98 -6.45
C ARG A 30 5.11 -2.96 -5.37
N ALA A 31 4.26 -3.90 -4.95
CA ALA A 31 4.61 -4.94 -3.98
C ALA A 31 5.81 -5.77 -4.44
N ASN A 32 5.83 -6.20 -5.71
CA ASN A 32 6.94 -6.97 -6.27
C ASN A 32 8.24 -6.15 -6.35
N VAL A 33 8.15 -4.86 -6.72
CA VAL A 33 9.31 -3.95 -6.72
C VAL A 33 9.82 -3.76 -5.30
N PHE A 34 8.95 -3.53 -4.31
CA PHE A 34 9.35 -3.43 -2.91
C PHE A 34 9.99 -4.72 -2.42
N HIS A 35 9.43 -5.89 -2.72
CA HIS A 35 10.00 -7.19 -2.35
C HIS A 35 11.43 -7.39 -2.89
N VAL A 36 11.70 -6.94 -4.12
CA VAL A 36 13.04 -7.00 -4.70
C VAL A 36 13.98 -5.98 -4.06
N LEU A 37 13.50 -4.76 -3.79
CA LEU A 37 14.28 -3.70 -3.16
C LEU A 37 14.59 -3.98 -1.69
N GLU A 38 13.70 -4.62 -0.93
CA GLU A 38 13.94 -5.01 0.47
C GLU A 38 15.09 -6.02 0.62
N LYS A 39 15.33 -6.85 -0.41
CA LYS A 39 16.49 -7.75 -0.45
C LYS A 39 17.81 -7.00 -0.69
N GLY A 40 17.75 -5.78 -1.22
CA GLY A 40 18.89 -4.88 -1.39
C GLY A 40 18.93 -3.83 -0.28
N SER A 41 19.75 -4.06 0.74
CA SER A 41 19.80 -3.36 2.04
C SER A 41 19.83 -1.80 2.03
N SER A 42 20.01 -1.14 0.89
CA SER A 42 20.12 0.32 0.77
C SER A 42 18.80 1.07 0.58
N PHE A 43 17.68 0.40 0.27
CA PHE A 43 16.43 1.12 -0.08
C PHE A 43 15.40 1.24 1.06
N GLN A 44 15.54 0.45 2.13
CA GLN A 44 14.59 0.44 3.26
C GLN A 44 14.45 1.83 3.92
N ASN A 45 15.54 2.59 4.03
CA ASN A 45 15.53 3.91 4.65
C ASN A 45 14.91 5.04 3.81
N LYS A 46 14.69 4.83 2.50
CA LYS A 46 14.16 5.87 1.60
C LYS A 46 12.64 5.90 1.50
N LEU A 47 11.97 4.81 1.89
CA LEU A 47 10.52 4.66 1.77
C LEU A 47 9.80 5.13 3.05
N TYR A 48 10.49 5.10 4.18
CA TYR A 48 9.96 5.55 5.46
C TYR A 48 10.11 7.07 5.62
N THR A 49 9.06 7.79 5.23
CA THR A 49 9.02 9.26 5.26
C THR A 49 8.99 9.80 6.70
N ASP A 50 9.59 10.97 6.95
CA ASP A 50 9.62 11.58 8.30
C ASP A 50 8.21 11.89 8.86
N LYS A 51 7.24 12.21 7.99
CA LYS A 51 5.83 12.35 8.40
C LYS A 51 5.25 11.07 9.02
N ILE A 52 5.65 9.90 8.52
CA ILE A 52 5.19 8.62 9.05
C ILE A 52 5.88 8.34 10.38
N LYS A 53 7.17 8.66 10.51
CA LYS A 53 7.88 8.60 11.81
C LYS A 53 7.18 9.43 12.88
N ASP A 54 6.83 10.67 12.55
CA ASP A 54 6.12 11.56 13.47
C ASP A 54 4.72 11.02 13.82
N PHE A 55 4.03 10.45 12.83
CA PHE A 55 2.70 9.87 13.01
C PHE A 55 2.73 8.63 13.91
N VAL A 56 3.69 7.72 13.71
CA VAL A 56 3.88 6.50 14.51
C VAL A 56 4.41 6.80 15.91
N SER A 57 5.12 7.93 16.08
CA SER A 57 5.58 8.39 17.40
C SER A 57 4.41 8.67 18.36
N ASN A 58 3.20 8.94 17.83
CA ASN A 58 1.98 9.03 18.60
C ASN A 58 1.30 7.65 18.72
N ASN A 59 0.88 7.28 19.94
CA ASN A 59 0.14 6.04 20.20
C ASN A 59 -1.17 5.95 19.38
N ASN A 60 -1.87 7.07 19.16
CA ASN A 60 -3.08 7.08 18.35
C ASN A 60 -2.78 6.82 16.86
N GLY A 61 -1.65 7.31 16.37
CA GLY A 61 -1.23 7.08 14.99
C GLY A 61 -0.84 5.62 14.75
N THR A 62 -0.14 5.01 15.72
CA THR A 62 0.13 3.56 15.69
C THR A 62 -1.17 2.75 15.68
N LEU A 63 -2.13 3.09 16.55
CA LEU A 63 -3.42 2.39 16.61
C LEU A 63 -4.20 2.50 15.30
N LEU A 64 -4.25 3.69 14.70
CA LEU A 64 -4.95 3.91 13.44
C LEU A 64 -4.35 3.08 12.30
N LEU A 65 -3.01 3.08 12.17
CA LEU A 65 -2.34 2.28 11.14
C LEU A 65 -2.59 0.78 11.32
N SER A 66 -2.67 0.32 12.57
CA SER A 66 -3.01 -1.07 12.89
C SER A 66 -4.43 -1.41 12.44
N LEU A 67 -5.41 -0.56 12.75
CA LEU A 67 -6.80 -0.76 12.35
C LEU A 67 -6.97 -0.77 10.82
N VAL A 68 -6.26 0.10 10.12
CA VAL A 68 -6.25 0.13 8.64
C VAL A 68 -5.65 -1.16 8.08
N LYS A 69 -4.58 -1.67 8.69
CA LYS A 69 -3.98 -2.95 8.32
C LYS A 69 -4.94 -4.11 8.54
N ASP A 70 -5.59 -4.18 9.71
CA ASP A 70 -6.57 -5.22 10.03
C ASP A 70 -7.74 -5.22 9.03
N LEU A 71 -8.18 -4.03 8.59
CA LEU A 71 -9.19 -3.89 7.54
C LEU A 71 -8.70 -4.48 6.20
N PHE A 72 -7.46 -4.21 5.80
CA PHE A 72 -6.91 -4.74 4.56
C PHE A 72 -6.75 -6.26 4.59
N GLU A 73 -6.35 -6.81 5.74
CA GLU A 73 -6.28 -8.26 5.96
C GLU A 73 -7.67 -8.89 5.91
N TYR A 74 -8.67 -8.30 6.57
CA TYR A 74 -10.06 -8.74 6.55
C TYR A 74 -10.66 -8.77 5.13
N LEU A 75 -10.31 -7.77 4.30
CA LEU A 75 -10.73 -7.68 2.90
C LEU A 75 -9.85 -8.48 1.93
N GLU A 76 -8.87 -9.23 2.43
CA GLU A 76 -7.91 -10.03 1.67
C GLU A 76 -7.09 -9.21 0.62
N LEU A 77 -6.84 -7.94 0.90
CA LEU A 77 -6.10 -7.02 0.02
C LEU A 77 -4.59 -7.20 0.15
N LYS A 78 -4.08 -8.38 -0.26
CA LYS A 78 -2.69 -8.81 -0.04
C LYS A 78 -1.64 -7.84 -0.62
N PHE A 79 -1.86 -7.35 -1.84
CA PHE A 79 -0.92 -6.42 -2.48
C PHE A 79 -0.93 -5.04 -1.83
N THR A 80 -2.12 -4.54 -1.48
CA THR A 80 -2.26 -3.27 -0.75
C THR A 80 -1.61 -3.36 0.63
N THR A 81 -1.78 -4.49 1.33
CA THR A 81 -1.14 -4.74 2.62
C THR A 81 0.39 -4.74 2.50
N SER A 82 0.93 -5.41 1.48
CA SER A 82 2.38 -5.43 1.23
C SER A 82 2.94 -4.04 0.94
N VAL A 83 2.26 -3.24 0.11
CA VAL A 83 2.66 -1.86 -0.17
C VAL A 83 2.57 -1.00 1.10
N PHE A 84 1.47 -1.13 1.85
CA PHE A 84 1.26 -0.41 3.10
C PHE A 84 2.35 -0.70 4.13
N ASP A 85 2.73 -1.97 4.30
CA ASP A 85 3.79 -2.39 5.22
C ASP A 85 5.15 -1.79 4.85
N SER A 86 5.49 -1.79 3.56
CA SER A 86 6.76 -1.21 3.07
C SER A 86 6.80 0.32 3.15
N GLU A 87 5.67 1.02 2.93
CA GLU A 87 5.61 2.48 3.04
C GLU A 87 5.59 2.99 4.48
N THR A 88 4.87 2.29 5.36
CA THR A 88 4.67 2.71 6.74
C THR A 88 5.72 2.17 7.70
N GLY A 89 6.60 1.27 7.24
CA GLY A 89 7.50 0.52 8.13
C GLY A 89 6.75 -0.35 9.15
N ALA A 90 5.46 -0.58 8.94
CA ALA A 90 4.57 -1.27 9.88
C ALA A 90 5.00 -2.70 10.16
N ALA A 91 5.70 -3.35 9.22
CA ALA A 91 6.26 -4.68 9.37
C ALA A 91 7.18 -4.81 10.61
N HIS A 92 7.83 -3.72 11.04
CA HIS A 92 8.74 -3.73 12.19
C HIS A 92 8.16 -3.15 13.48
N HIS A 93 7.22 -2.20 13.39
CA HIS A 93 6.79 -1.41 14.55
C HIS A 93 5.39 -1.75 15.10
N ILE A 94 4.47 -2.26 14.27
CA ILE A 94 3.07 -2.40 14.68
C ILE A 94 2.80 -3.71 15.44
N ASN A 95 3.45 -4.80 15.04
CA ASN A 95 3.24 -6.12 15.64
C ASN A 95 3.67 -6.18 17.13
N THR A 96 4.67 -5.39 17.52
CA THR A 96 5.25 -5.43 18.87
C THR A 96 4.41 -4.72 19.92
N LYS A 97 3.60 -3.72 19.56
CA LYS A 97 2.81 -2.93 20.54
C LYS A 97 1.46 -3.53 20.90
N ILE A 98 0.74 -4.15 19.96
CA ILE A 98 -0.58 -4.75 20.26
C ILE A 98 -0.44 -5.99 21.15
N LYS A 99 0.61 -6.79 20.98
CA LYS A 99 0.92 -7.92 21.87
C LYS A 99 1.23 -7.53 23.33
N MET A 100 1.47 -6.25 23.63
CA MET A 100 1.68 -5.78 25.00
C MET A 100 0.42 -5.19 25.63
N ILE A 101 -0.67 -5.01 24.88
CA ILE A 101 -1.90 -4.36 25.34
C ILE A 101 -3.01 -5.39 25.67
N PHE A 102 -2.80 -6.66 25.32
CA PHE A 102 -3.63 -7.80 25.74
C PHE A 102 -2.82 -8.83 26.53
#